data_AF-A0A843HB58-F1
#
_entry.id   AF-A0A843HB58-F1
#
_cell.length_a   1.000
_cell.length_b   1.000
_cell.length_c   1.000
_cell.angle_alpha   90.00
_cell.angle_beta   90.00
_cell.angle_gamma   90.00
#
_symmetry.space_group_name_H-M   'P 1'
#
loop_
_entity.id
_entity.type
_entity.pdbx_description
1 polymer ?
#
loop_
_entity_poly.entity_id
_entity_poly.type
_entity_poly.pdbx_seq_one_letter_code
_entity_poly.pdbx_strand_id
1 'polypeptide(L)'
;MAESQIKWNKQDAMRLEKAVNDFNSKIKKLEKQENKLYLPDKINFNNLKENITTRTELNKKIESLKRFQKEGAEDLYITKAGQKLTKWERQELSRLANTAKRRLNKELETLSTPKAGQKYSRVQMGSARARAIESQLENLDKIETTEKGYKFKMRKEMINIAGASDYNMKRSMIYRENYIKEMEKYENFENYDKLKAWMEKNKNPVTFYDKMSVTEFTKDLTYQSDQALTQEEFNRFLIELGIDIEDDTILTYDQEQRRILNELDVAEYNKKKGV
;
A
#
# COMPACT_ATOMS: atom_id res chain seq x y z
N MET A 1 12.96 9.91 7.38
CA MET A 1 12.13 9.36 8.46
C MET A 1 10.94 8.66 7.83
N ALA A 2 10.68 7.40 8.19
CA ALA A 2 9.49 6.69 7.71
C ALA A 2 8.22 7.46 8.13
N GLU A 3 7.22 7.52 7.26
CA GLU A 3 5.94 8.13 7.60
C GLU A 3 5.33 7.39 8.79
N SER A 4 4.80 8.14 9.76
CA SER A 4 4.09 7.58 10.91
C SER A 4 2.59 7.81 10.77
N GLN A 5 1.82 6.87 11.30
CA GLN A 5 0.38 7.01 11.39
C GLN A 5 0.04 8.21 12.28
N ILE A 6 -0.97 8.98 11.87
CA ILE A 6 -1.41 10.15 12.62
C ILE A 6 -1.96 9.74 13.98
N LYS A 7 -1.45 10.37 15.03
CA LYS A 7 -2.09 10.39 16.35
C LYS A 7 -3.02 11.60 16.40
N TRP A 8 -4.32 11.34 16.30
CA TRP A 8 -5.33 12.40 16.35
C TRP A 8 -5.32 13.09 17.71
N ASN A 9 -5.23 14.43 17.69
CA ASN A 9 -5.49 15.24 18.88
C ASN A 9 -6.79 16.05 18.70
N LYS A 10 -7.28 16.65 19.79
CA LYS A 10 -8.52 17.44 19.77
C LYS A 10 -8.44 18.61 18.78
N GLN A 11 -7.29 19.28 18.70
CA GLN A 11 -7.08 20.43 17.82
C GLN A 11 -7.17 20.04 16.34
N ASP A 12 -6.67 18.87 15.96
CA ASP A 12 -6.74 18.34 14.60
C ASP A 12 -8.16 18.06 14.17
N ALA A 13 -8.92 17.40 15.04
CA ALA A 13 -10.33 17.13 14.82
C ALA A 13 -11.12 18.43 14.64
N MET A 14 -10.93 19.40 15.54
CA MET A 14 -11.61 20.71 15.46
C MET A 14 -11.24 21.48 14.17
N ARG A 15 -9.97 21.44 13.75
CA ARG A 15 -9.52 22.09 12.51
C ARG A 15 -10.15 21.46 11.27
N LEU A 16 -10.22 20.13 11.23
CA LEU A 16 -10.85 19.41 10.12
C LEU A 16 -12.36 19.66 10.10
N GLU A 17 -13.01 19.55 11.26
CA GLU A 17 -14.45 19.78 11.41
C GLU A 17 -14.84 21.20 10.95
N LYS A 18 -14.10 22.23 11.39
CA LYS A 18 -14.32 23.60 10.94
C LYS A 18 -14.22 23.71 9.41
N ALA A 19 -13.17 23.14 8.81
CA ALA A 19 -12.98 23.18 7.36
C ALA A 19 -14.12 22.47 6.60
N VAL A 20 -14.61 21.34 7.12
CA VAL A 20 -15.75 20.61 6.54
C VAL A 20 -17.04 21.43 6.67
N ASN A 21 -17.28 22.05 7.82
CA ASN A 21 -18.46 22.89 8.05
C ASN A 21 -18.47 24.11 7.14
N ASP A 22 -17.33 24.79 6.98
CA ASP A 22 -17.19 25.93 6.06
C ASP A 22 -17.45 25.50 4.61
N PHE A 23 -16.90 24.35 4.20
CA PHE A 23 -17.11 23.76 2.87
C PHE A 23 -18.59 23.45 2.60
N ASN A 24 -19.22 22.70 3.49
CA ASN A 24 -20.63 22.32 3.37
C ASN A 24 -21.57 23.53 3.44
N SER A 25 -21.21 24.54 4.24
CA SER A 25 -21.97 25.80 4.33
C SER A 25 -21.93 26.58 3.02
N LYS A 26 -20.77 26.65 2.35
CA LYS A 26 -20.65 27.29 1.03
C LYS A 26 -21.48 26.54 -0.01
N ILE A 27 -21.40 25.20 -0.07
CA ILE A 27 -22.25 24.39 -0.96
C ILE A 27 -23.74 24.70 -0.71
N LYS A 28 -24.19 24.66 0.55
CA LYS A 28 -25.59 24.91 0.91
C LYS A 28 -26.08 26.31 0.50
N LYS A 29 -25.21 27.33 0.54
CA LYS A 29 -25.56 28.67 0.08
C LYS A 29 -25.72 28.72 -1.45
N LEU A 30 -24.78 28.11 -2.18
CA LEU A 30 -24.80 28.07 -3.65
C LEU A 30 -25.96 27.23 -4.20
N GLU A 31 -26.29 26.11 -3.56
CA GLU A 31 -27.47 25.28 -3.87
C GLU A 31 -28.76 26.12 -3.82
N LYS A 32 -28.90 26.99 -2.80
CA LYS A 32 -30.08 27.85 -2.62
C LYS A 32 -30.14 29.01 -3.60
N GLN A 33 -29.00 29.62 -3.92
CA GLN A 33 -28.95 30.84 -4.73
C GLN A 33 -29.06 30.56 -6.22
N GLU A 34 -28.42 29.48 -6.70
CA GLU A 34 -28.17 29.30 -8.13
C GLU A 34 -28.62 27.93 -8.66
N ASN A 35 -29.19 27.06 -7.81
CA ASN A 35 -29.60 25.69 -8.13
C ASN A 35 -28.58 24.94 -9.02
N LYS A 36 -27.30 25.10 -8.71
CA LYS A 36 -26.18 24.57 -9.50
C LYS A 36 -26.09 23.06 -9.35
N LEU A 37 -26.44 22.31 -10.39
CA LEU A 37 -26.37 20.84 -10.46
C LEU A 37 -24.94 20.25 -10.55
N TYR A 38 -23.90 21.09 -10.57
CA TYR A 38 -22.50 20.68 -10.78
C TYR A 38 -21.61 20.91 -9.55
N LEU A 39 -22.20 21.31 -8.42
CA LEU A 39 -21.46 21.52 -7.18
C LEU A 39 -20.94 20.17 -6.66
N PRO A 40 -19.80 20.17 -5.96
CA PRO A 40 -19.29 18.96 -5.31
C PRO A 40 -20.24 18.50 -4.20
N ASP A 41 -20.24 17.19 -3.94
CA ASP A 41 -21.00 16.59 -2.85
C ASP A 41 -20.54 17.13 -1.48
N LYS A 42 -21.49 17.22 -0.55
CA LYS A 42 -21.19 17.52 0.85
C LYS A 42 -20.32 16.43 1.46
N ILE A 43 -19.42 16.85 2.34
CA ILE A 43 -18.44 15.98 2.96
C ILE A 43 -18.90 15.62 4.37
N ASN A 44 -18.87 14.32 4.70
CA ASN A 44 -19.08 13.84 6.05
C ASN A 44 -17.76 13.87 6.84
N PHE A 45 -17.77 14.51 8.00
CA PHE A 45 -16.58 14.64 8.85
C PHE A 45 -16.02 13.29 9.31
N ASN A 46 -16.86 12.37 9.78
CA ASN A 46 -16.43 11.06 10.28
C ASN A 46 -15.77 10.25 9.16
N ASN A 47 -16.43 10.17 8.00
CA ASN A 47 -15.88 9.47 6.84
C ASN A 47 -14.55 10.08 6.39
N LEU A 48 -14.43 11.41 6.38
CA LEU A 48 -13.17 12.06 5.98
C LEU A 48 -12.06 11.79 7.00
N LYS A 49 -12.38 11.83 8.30
CA LYS A 49 -11.43 11.58 9.39
C LYS A 49 -10.89 10.15 9.36
N GLU A 50 -11.77 9.15 9.19
CA GLU A 50 -11.39 7.74 9.10
C GLU A 50 -10.45 7.45 7.93
N ASN A 51 -10.64 8.16 6.81
CA ASN A 51 -9.83 8.01 5.61
C ASN A 51 -8.47 8.71 5.66
N ILE A 52 -8.13 9.45 6.72
CA ILE A 52 -6.85 10.16 6.85
C ILE A 52 -5.92 9.37 7.78
N THR A 53 -4.82 8.86 7.24
CA THR A 53 -3.87 8.04 8.00
C THR A 53 -2.58 8.78 8.37
N THR A 54 -2.26 9.91 7.74
CA THR A 54 -1.05 10.70 8.05
C THR A 54 -1.33 12.18 8.30
N ARG A 55 -0.40 12.85 8.99
CA ARG A 55 -0.45 14.29 9.26
C ARG A 55 -0.42 15.13 7.98
N THR A 56 0.38 14.71 7.01
CA THR A 56 0.49 15.37 5.70
C THR A 56 -0.85 15.33 4.99
N GLU A 57 -1.55 14.20 5.02
CA GLU A 57 -2.86 14.06 4.38
C GLU A 57 -3.92 14.92 5.07
N LEU A 58 -3.93 14.96 6.41
CA LEU A 58 -4.78 15.88 7.17
C LEU A 58 -4.63 17.32 6.69
N ASN A 59 -3.39 17.82 6.65
CA ASN A 59 -3.10 19.19 6.25
C ASN A 59 -3.53 19.43 4.79
N LYS A 60 -3.25 18.48 3.88
CA LYS A 60 -3.66 18.59 2.47
C LYS A 60 -5.18 18.64 2.30
N LYS A 61 -5.93 17.83 3.05
CA LYS A 61 -7.40 17.83 3.01
C LYS A 61 -7.96 19.14 3.55
N ILE A 62 -7.47 19.63 4.69
CA ILE A 62 -7.87 20.95 5.22
C ILE A 62 -7.62 22.06 4.19
N GLU A 63 -6.43 22.08 3.57
CA GLU A 63 -6.11 23.10 2.57
C GLU A 63 -6.93 22.95 1.29
N SER A 64 -7.28 21.73 0.89
CA SER A 64 -8.22 21.47 -0.20
C SER A 64 -9.59 22.11 0.06
N LEU A 65 -10.16 21.87 1.25
CA LEU A 65 -11.45 22.44 1.66
C LEU A 65 -11.41 23.97 1.72
N LYS A 66 -10.32 24.54 2.25
CA LYS A 66 -10.14 26.01 2.28
C LYS A 66 -10.02 26.60 0.88
N ARG A 67 -9.39 25.91 -0.08
CA ARG A 67 -9.29 26.39 -1.47
C ARG A 67 -10.66 26.55 -2.13
N PHE A 68 -11.66 25.77 -1.73
CA PHE A 68 -13.03 25.94 -2.21
C PHE A 68 -13.68 27.23 -1.70
N GLN A 69 -13.21 27.80 -0.58
CA GLN A 69 -13.75 29.06 -0.05
C GLN A 69 -13.35 30.28 -0.87
N LYS A 70 -12.30 30.17 -1.68
CA LYS A 70 -11.86 31.27 -2.56
C LYS A 70 -12.94 31.60 -3.58
N GLU A 71 -13.01 32.88 -3.94
CA GLU A 71 -13.92 33.35 -4.98
C GLU A 71 -13.58 32.73 -6.34
N GLY A 72 -14.60 32.39 -7.12
CA GLY A 72 -14.45 31.74 -8.43
C GLY A 72 -14.03 30.27 -8.37
N ALA A 73 -13.86 29.69 -7.17
CA ALA A 73 -13.59 28.26 -7.00
C ALA A 73 -14.81 27.40 -7.39
N GLU A 74 -16.00 27.96 -7.17
CA GLU A 74 -17.32 27.41 -7.48
C GLU A 74 -17.73 27.51 -8.95
N ASP A 75 -16.96 28.23 -9.78
CA ASP A 75 -17.33 28.44 -11.19
C ASP A 75 -17.39 27.11 -11.96
N LEU A 76 -18.32 27.04 -12.90
CA LEU A 76 -18.45 25.92 -13.81
C LEU A 76 -17.20 25.77 -14.68
N TYR A 77 -16.67 24.55 -14.71
CA TYR A 77 -15.69 24.08 -15.67
C TYR A 77 -16.28 22.90 -16.43
N ILE A 78 -16.14 22.90 -17.75
CA ILE A 78 -16.58 21.80 -18.62
C ILE A 78 -15.34 21.14 -19.20
N THR A 79 -15.18 19.83 -18.96
CA THR A 79 -14.08 19.05 -19.56
C THR A 79 -14.24 18.94 -21.08
N LYS A 80 -13.19 18.55 -21.81
CA LYS A 80 -13.32 18.27 -23.25
C LYS A 80 -14.30 17.11 -23.51
N ALA A 81 -14.45 16.21 -22.54
CA ALA A 81 -15.46 15.16 -22.52
C ALA A 81 -16.89 15.68 -22.17
N GLY A 82 -17.08 16.96 -21.86
CA GLY A 82 -18.39 17.54 -21.53
C GLY A 82 -18.87 17.26 -20.10
N GLN A 83 -17.98 16.82 -19.20
CA GLN A 83 -18.32 16.68 -17.77
C GLN A 83 -18.28 18.04 -17.09
N LYS A 84 -19.29 18.32 -16.26
CA LYS A 84 -19.41 19.57 -15.49
C LYS A 84 -18.77 19.37 -14.13
N LEU A 85 -17.83 20.23 -13.78
CA LEU A 85 -17.12 20.26 -12.51
C LEU A 85 -17.06 21.70 -12.01
N THR A 86 -16.73 21.89 -10.75
CA THR A 86 -16.22 23.20 -10.30
C THR A 86 -14.75 23.40 -10.72
N LYS A 87 -14.33 24.67 -10.90
CA LYS A 87 -12.90 25.00 -11.09
C LYS A 87 -12.04 24.44 -9.96
N TRP A 88 -12.54 24.44 -8.73
CA TRP A 88 -11.90 23.80 -7.59
C TRP A 88 -11.64 22.31 -7.80
N GLU A 89 -12.67 21.52 -8.14
CA GLU A 89 -12.53 20.08 -8.37
C GLU A 89 -11.50 19.78 -9.45
N ARG A 90 -11.55 20.54 -10.56
CA ARG A 90 -10.57 20.40 -11.64
C ARG A 90 -9.15 20.58 -11.13
N GLN A 91 -8.91 21.64 -10.34
CA GLN A 91 -7.57 21.91 -9.82
C GLN A 91 -7.13 20.86 -8.80
N GLU A 92 -8.01 20.40 -7.91
CA GLU A 92 -7.67 19.33 -6.96
C GLU A 92 -7.34 18.02 -7.67
N LEU A 93 -8.11 17.64 -8.70
CA LEU A 93 -7.83 16.47 -9.52
C LEU A 93 -6.48 16.59 -10.23
N SER A 94 -6.17 17.76 -10.80
CA SER A 94 -4.87 18.02 -11.43
C SER A 94 -3.72 17.88 -10.43
N ARG A 95 -3.85 18.41 -9.20
CA ARG A 95 -2.84 18.28 -8.14
C ARG A 95 -2.61 16.82 -7.74
N LEU A 96 -3.69 16.07 -7.57
CA LEU A 96 -3.65 14.65 -7.20
C LEU A 96 -3.04 13.80 -8.33
N ALA A 97 -3.48 14.02 -9.57
CA ALA A 97 -2.92 13.36 -10.75
C ALA A 97 -1.42 13.64 -10.89
N ASN A 98 -0.98 14.88 -10.73
CA ASN A 98 0.44 15.23 -10.77
C ASN A 98 1.25 14.57 -9.65
N THR A 99 0.67 14.44 -8.45
CA THR A 99 1.31 13.72 -7.34
C THR A 99 1.46 12.23 -7.67
N ALA A 100 0.41 11.61 -8.20
CA ALA A 100 0.44 10.22 -8.64
C ALA A 100 1.48 10.00 -9.76
N LYS A 101 1.50 10.86 -10.79
CA LYS A 101 2.49 10.81 -11.87
C LYS A 101 3.92 10.92 -11.38
N ARG A 102 4.22 11.85 -10.47
CA ARG A 102 5.57 11.99 -9.90
C ARG A 102 6.02 10.70 -9.20
N ARG A 103 5.13 10.07 -8.43
CA ARG A 103 5.43 8.79 -7.77
C ARG A 103 5.65 7.67 -8.78
N LEU A 104 4.77 7.55 -9.78
CA LEU A 104 4.85 6.54 -10.82
C LEU A 104 6.11 6.69 -11.68
N ASN A 105 6.46 7.92 -12.07
CA ASN A 105 7.70 8.20 -12.82
C ASN A 105 8.93 7.85 -11.99
N LYS A 106 8.95 8.17 -10.70
CA LYS A 106 10.05 7.77 -9.80
C LYS A 106 10.18 6.24 -9.73
N GLU A 107 9.06 5.51 -9.65
CA GLU A 107 9.08 4.04 -9.67
C GLU A 107 9.53 3.50 -11.04
N LEU A 108 9.10 4.12 -12.14
CA LEU A 108 9.55 3.72 -13.47
C LEU A 108 11.06 3.94 -13.63
N GLU A 109 11.60 5.05 -13.12
CA GLU A 109 13.03 5.37 -13.13
C GLU A 109 13.84 4.30 -12.39
N THR A 110 13.39 3.85 -11.20
CA THR A 110 14.07 2.77 -10.47
C THR A 110 13.98 1.40 -11.17
N LEU A 111 12.95 1.17 -11.99
CA LEU A 111 12.84 -0.04 -12.81
C LEU A 111 13.69 0.04 -14.08
N SER A 112 13.94 1.26 -14.56
CA SER A 112 14.68 1.56 -15.79
C SER A 112 16.19 1.54 -15.58
N THR A 113 16.65 1.69 -14.33
CA THR A 113 18.05 1.55 -13.94
C THR A 113 18.39 0.06 -13.68
N PRO A 114 19.46 -0.49 -14.31
CA PRO A 114 19.96 -1.81 -13.96
C PRO A 114 20.42 -1.84 -12.50
N LYS A 115 20.13 -2.95 -11.79
CA LYS A 115 20.70 -3.16 -10.46
C LYS A 115 22.18 -3.49 -10.57
N ALA A 116 22.93 -3.24 -9.48
CA ALA A 116 24.34 -3.62 -9.41
C ALA A 116 24.53 -5.10 -9.76
N GLY A 117 25.47 -5.39 -10.67
CA GLY A 117 25.73 -6.73 -11.20
C GLY A 117 24.79 -7.19 -12.32
N GLN A 118 23.81 -6.38 -12.75
CA GLN A 118 22.91 -6.72 -13.87
C GLN A 118 23.22 -5.89 -15.11
N LYS A 119 23.25 -6.54 -16.28
CA LYS A 119 23.48 -5.90 -17.58
C LYS A 119 22.24 -5.16 -18.12
N TYR A 120 21.05 -5.65 -17.81
CA TYR A 120 19.79 -5.12 -18.32
C TYR A 120 18.88 -4.66 -17.17
N SER A 121 18.11 -3.59 -17.41
CA SER A 121 17.11 -3.12 -16.46
C SER A 121 15.83 -3.95 -16.50
N ARG A 122 14.98 -3.81 -15.48
CA ARG A 122 13.70 -4.54 -15.42
C ARG A 122 12.78 -4.15 -16.58
N VAL A 123 12.85 -2.91 -17.03
CA VAL A 123 12.11 -2.45 -18.22
C VAL A 123 12.60 -3.17 -19.48
N GLN A 124 13.91 -3.25 -19.70
CA GLN A 124 14.50 -3.96 -20.84
C GLN A 124 14.15 -5.45 -20.85
N MET A 125 13.99 -6.05 -19.67
CA MET A 125 13.57 -7.44 -19.51
C MET A 125 12.05 -7.66 -19.61
N GLY A 126 11.25 -6.64 -19.97
CA GLY A 126 9.80 -6.79 -20.19
C GLY A 126 8.93 -6.79 -18.93
N SER A 127 9.39 -6.12 -17.86
CA SER A 127 8.66 -6.02 -16.57
C SER A 127 7.18 -5.68 -16.74
N ALA A 128 6.31 -6.59 -16.27
CA ALA A 128 4.86 -6.36 -16.22
C ALA A 128 4.50 -5.12 -15.40
N ARG A 129 5.26 -4.83 -14.33
CA ARG A 129 5.05 -3.64 -13.51
C ARG A 129 5.34 -2.35 -14.27
N ALA A 130 6.38 -2.34 -15.11
CA ALA A 130 6.70 -1.17 -15.93
C ALA A 130 5.56 -0.85 -16.92
N ARG A 131 5.08 -1.87 -17.64
CA ARG A 131 3.91 -1.74 -18.53
C ARG A 131 2.65 -1.26 -17.80
N ALA A 132 2.42 -1.78 -16.59
CA ALA A 132 1.30 -1.35 -15.76
C ALA A 132 1.43 0.12 -15.34
N ILE A 133 2.63 0.59 -15.00
CA ILE A 133 2.90 2.00 -14.68
C ILE A 133 2.65 2.90 -15.90
N GLU A 134 3.14 2.51 -17.08
CA GLU A 134 2.91 3.26 -18.33
C GLU A 134 1.41 3.39 -18.63
N SER A 135 0.65 2.30 -18.51
CA SER A 135 -0.82 2.33 -18.65
C SER A 135 -1.48 3.23 -17.60
N GLN A 136 -1.01 3.21 -16.35
CA GLN A 136 -1.51 4.09 -15.30
C GLN A 136 -1.25 5.57 -15.62
N LEU A 137 -0.04 5.91 -16.10
CA LEU A 137 0.32 7.27 -16.50
C LEU A 137 -0.60 7.78 -17.62
N GLU A 138 -0.81 6.98 -18.67
CA GLU A 138 -1.70 7.31 -19.78
C GLU A 138 -3.14 7.55 -19.29
N ASN A 139 -3.61 6.72 -18.36
CA ASN A 139 -4.94 6.84 -17.78
C ASN A 139 -5.15 8.10 -16.92
N LEU A 140 -4.10 8.62 -16.29
CA LEU A 140 -4.18 9.87 -15.51
C LEU A 140 -4.41 11.10 -16.41
N ASP A 141 -3.99 11.04 -17.68
CA ASP A 141 -4.22 12.10 -18.66
C ASP A 141 -5.62 12.08 -19.29
N LYS A 142 -6.29 10.92 -19.29
CA LYS A 142 -7.58 10.73 -19.96
C LYS A 142 -8.79 11.34 -19.25
N ILE A 143 -8.66 11.77 -17.99
CA ILE A 143 -9.79 12.29 -17.20
C ILE A 143 -10.39 13.57 -17.80
N GLU A 144 -9.59 14.42 -18.44
CA GLU A 144 -10.09 15.67 -19.05
C GLU A 144 -10.64 15.46 -20.47
N THR A 145 -10.28 14.37 -21.15
CA THR A 145 -10.49 14.19 -22.60
C THR A 145 -11.54 13.15 -22.95
N THR A 146 -11.54 11.98 -22.29
CA THR A 146 -12.27 10.80 -22.77
C THR A 146 -13.32 10.29 -21.79
N GLU A 147 -13.12 10.52 -20.49
CA GLU A 147 -13.96 9.91 -19.47
C GLU A 147 -15.28 10.68 -19.25
N LYS A 148 -16.41 9.98 -19.25
CA LYS A 148 -17.75 10.53 -19.01
C LYS A 148 -18.57 9.68 -18.03
N GLY A 149 -19.54 10.31 -17.36
CA GLY A 149 -20.52 9.63 -16.52
C GLY A 149 -19.88 8.72 -15.46
N TYR A 150 -20.28 7.45 -15.44
CA TYR A 150 -19.76 6.48 -14.47
C TYR A 150 -18.23 6.30 -14.56
N LYS A 151 -17.66 6.25 -15.76
CA LYS A 151 -16.20 6.09 -15.93
C LYS A 151 -15.43 7.30 -15.39
N PHE A 152 -15.99 8.51 -15.56
CA PHE A 152 -15.44 9.71 -14.96
C PHE A 152 -15.43 9.63 -13.42
N LYS A 153 -16.54 9.20 -12.80
CA LYS A 153 -16.63 9.01 -11.35
C LYS A 153 -15.60 8.01 -10.84
N MET A 154 -15.47 6.86 -11.51
CA MET A 154 -14.46 5.85 -11.17
C MET A 154 -13.04 6.39 -11.31
N ARG A 155 -12.75 7.12 -12.40
CA ARG A 155 -11.42 7.72 -12.62
C ARG A 155 -11.10 8.78 -11.56
N LYS A 156 -12.06 9.62 -11.21
CA LYS A 156 -11.96 10.63 -10.14
C LYS A 156 -11.55 9.96 -8.83
N GLU A 157 -12.19 8.85 -8.48
CA GLU A 157 -11.87 8.12 -7.25
C GLU A 157 -10.50 7.46 -7.30
N MET A 158 -10.13 6.84 -8.42
CA MET A 158 -8.79 6.28 -8.60
C MET A 158 -7.69 7.34 -8.46
N ILE A 159 -7.92 8.56 -8.97
CA ILE A 159 -7.00 9.69 -8.81
C ILE A 159 -6.95 10.15 -7.35
N ASN A 160 -8.08 10.20 -6.64
CA ASN A 160 -8.10 10.51 -5.21
C ASN A 160 -7.23 9.54 -4.41
N ILE A 161 -7.39 8.24 -4.66
CA ILE A 161 -6.61 7.18 -3.98
C ILE A 161 -5.14 7.29 -4.39
N ALA A 162 -4.83 7.31 -5.68
CA ALA A 162 -3.46 7.30 -6.16
C ALA A 162 -2.70 8.59 -5.80
N GLY A 163 -3.37 9.74 -5.80
CA GLY A 163 -2.76 11.04 -5.52
C GLY A 163 -2.68 11.39 -4.03
N ALA A 164 -3.33 10.63 -3.15
CA ALA A 164 -3.28 10.85 -1.71
C ALA A 164 -1.84 10.76 -1.19
N SER A 165 -1.47 11.66 -0.29
CA SER A 165 -0.13 11.63 0.30
C SER A 165 0.08 10.43 1.21
N ASP A 166 -0.99 9.92 1.79
CA ASP A 166 -0.95 8.74 2.64
C ASP A 166 -1.16 7.41 1.91
N TYR A 167 -1.07 7.42 0.57
CA TYR A 167 -1.21 6.21 -0.25
C TYR A 167 -0.29 5.07 0.19
N ASN A 168 0.99 5.37 0.43
CA ASN A 168 1.97 4.37 0.85
C ASN A 168 1.60 3.80 2.24
N MET A 169 1.18 4.66 3.17
CA MET A 169 0.72 4.25 4.50
C MET A 169 -0.48 3.30 4.39
N LYS A 170 -1.54 3.69 3.66
CA LYS A 170 -2.73 2.85 3.46
C LYS A 170 -2.41 1.50 2.84
N ARG A 171 -1.60 1.50 1.77
CA ARG A 171 -1.14 0.26 1.13
C ARG A 171 -0.41 -0.64 2.13
N SER A 172 0.46 -0.05 2.93
CA SER A 172 1.26 -0.79 3.91
C SER A 172 0.42 -1.30 5.08
N MET A 173 -0.62 -0.57 5.49
CA MET A 173 -1.59 -1.02 6.49
C MET A 173 -2.34 -2.26 6.02
N ILE A 174 -2.91 -2.22 4.81
CA ILE A 174 -3.62 -3.36 4.21
C ILE A 174 -2.67 -4.55 4.07
N TYR A 175 -1.45 -4.32 3.57
CA TYR A 175 -0.45 -5.39 3.45
C TYR A 175 -0.15 -6.02 4.82
N ARG A 176 0.08 -5.22 5.86
CA ARG A 176 0.39 -5.71 7.20
C ARG A 176 -0.79 -6.49 7.80
N GLU A 177 -2.01 -6.00 7.63
CA GLU A 177 -3.22 -6.68 8.11
C GLU A 177 -3.40 -8.05 7.44
N ASN A 178 -3.32 -8.09 6.11
CA ASN A 178 -3.38 -9.34 5.36
C ASN A 178 -2.24 -10.26 5.76
N TYR A 179 -1.02 -9.74 5.89
CA TYR A 179 0.14 -10.52 6.29
C TYR A 179 -0.05 -11.19 7.65
N ILE A 180 -0.47 -10.44 8.67
CA ILE A 180 -0.69 -10.98 10.02
C ILE A 180 -1.72 -12.10 9.97
N LYS A 181 -2.84 -11.87 9.28
CA LYS A 181 -3.89 -12.86 9.11
C LYS A 181 -3.40 -14.12 8.40
N GLU A 182 -2.56 -13.99 7.38
CA GLU A 182 -1.97 -15.14 6.70
C GLU A 182 -0.99 -15.90 7.61
N MET A 183 -0.24 -15.20 8.46
CA MET A 183 0.71 -15.84 9.38
C MET A 183 0.03 -16.60 10.52
N GLU A 184 -1.22 -16.28 10.88
CA GLU A 184 -2.00 -17.03 11.88
C GLU A 184 -2.12 -18.52 11.52
N LYS A 185 -2.03 -18.88 10.23
CA LYS A 185 -2.03 -20.29 9.77
C LYS A 185 -0.85 -21.10 10.32
N TYR A 186 0.26 -20.44 10.66
CA TYR A 186 1.48 -21.07 11.17
C TYR A 186 1.58 -21.00 12.70
N GLU A 187 0.47 -20.75 13.40
CA GLU A 187 0.45 -20.67 14.87
C GLU A 187 0.96 -21.94 15.57
N ASN A 188 0.82 -23.09 14.91
CA ASN A 188 1.23 -24.39 15.43
C ASN A 188 2.74 -24.66 15.31
N PHE A 189 3.49 -23.78 14.64
CA PHE A 189 4.92 -23.99 14.42
C PHE A 189 5.75 -23.53 15.60
N GLU A 190 6.83 -24.28 15.86
CA GLU A 190 7.85 -23.87 16.81
C GLU A 190 8.39 -22.50 16.39
N ASN A 191 8.72 -21.67 17.39
CA ASN A 191 9.16 -20.28 17.21
C ASN A 191 8.11 -19.30 16.64
N TYR A 192 6.84 -19.68 16.45
CA TYR A 192 5.80 -18.72 16.03
C TYR A 192 5.67 -17.52 16.98
N ASP A 193 5.83 -17.73 18.29
CA ASP A 193 5.84 -16.64 19.28
C ASP A 193 6.94 -15.61 19.01
N LYS A 194 8.09 -16.04 18.46
CA LYS A 194 9.17 -15.12 18.08
C LYS A 194 8.78 -14.28 16.86
N LEU A 195 8.10 -14.87 15.88
CA LEU A 195 7.51 -14.13 14.75
C LEU A 195 6.48 -13.12 15.24
N LYS A 196 5.57 -13.54 16.13
CA LYS A 196 4.56 -12.67 16.73
C LYS A 196 5.20 -11.49 17.46
N ALA A 197 6.21 -11.74 18.31
CA ALA A 197 6.95 -10.70 18.99
C ALA A 197 7.65 -9.74 18.02
N TRP A 198 8.22 -10.25 16.92
CA TRP A 198 8.80 -9.42 15.86
C TRP A 198 7.74 -8.56 15.15
N MET A 199 6.56 -9.10 14.83
CA MET A 199 5.45 -8.36 14.21
C MET A 199 4.89 -7.27 15.14
N GLU A 200 4.87 -7.53 16.45
CA GLU A 200 4.50 -6.57 17.49
C GLU A 200 5.55 -5.50 17.71
N LYS A 201 6.84 -5.80 17.53
CA LYS A 201 7.91 -4.79 17.56
C LYS A 201 7.84 -3.86 16.34
N ASN A 202 7.48 -4.41 15.18
CA ASN A 202 7.39 -3.67 13.91
C ASN A 202 5.95 -3.16 13.64
N LYS A 203 5.43 -2.30 14.53
CA LYS A 203 4.05 -1.78 14.41
C LYS A 203 3.86 -0.78 13.28
N ASN A 204 4.90 -0.06 12.86
CA ASN A 204 4.78 0.94 11.79
C ASN A 204 4.58 0.23 10.44
N PRO A 205 3.43 0.43 9.76
CA PRO A 205 3.10 -0.33 8.55
C PRO A 205 4.11 -0.14 7.42
N VAL A 206 4.62 1.09 7.22
CA VAL A 206 5.58 1.38 6.14
C VAL A 206 6.89 0.63 6.38
N THR A 207 7.43 0.72 7.60
CA THR A 207 8.65 -0.02 7.93
C THR A 207 8.45 -1.54 7.90
N PHE A 208 7.26 -2.01 8.25
CA PHE A 208 6.89 -3.41 8.14
C PHE A 208 6.92 -3.85 6.68
N TYR A 209 6.21 -3.14 5.80
CA TYR A 209 6.17 -3.40 4.37
C TYR A 209 7.58 -3.37 3.74
N ASP A 210 8.41 -2.38 4.08
CA ASP A 210 9.77 -2.25 3.55
C ASP A 210 10.66 -3.43 3.95
N LYS A 211 10.47 -4.01 5.14
CA LYS A 211 11.22 -5.20 5.58
C LYS A 211 10.71 -6.48 4.92
N MET A 212 9.40 -6.66 4.87
CA MET A 212 8.79 -7.88 4.35
C MET A 212 8.92 -7.97 2.83
N SER A 213 8.69 -6.88 2.09
CA SER A 213 8.71 -6.90 0.62
C SER A 213 10.07 -7.25 -0.03
N VAL A 214 11.12 -7.38 0.77
CA VAL A 214 12.48 -7.76 0.34
C VAL A 214 12.71 -9.27 0.42
N THR A 215 12.03 -10.00 1.31
CA THR A 215 12.23 -11.46 1.42
C THR A 215 11.55 -12.16 0.26
N GLU A 216 12.24 -13.11 -0.39
CA GLU A 216 11.66 -13.88 -1.50
C GLU A 216 10.39 -14.61 -1.07
N PHE A 217 10.35 -15.02 0.19
CA PHE A 217 9.22 -15.70 0.81
C PHE A 217 7.94 -14.85 0.82
N THR A 218 8.02 -13.55 1.14
CA THR A 218 6.82 -12.72 1.39
C THR A 218 6.57 -11.63 0.34
N LYS A 219 7.37 -11.65 -0.72
CA LYS A 219 7.29 -10.76 -1.88
C LYS A 219 5.94 -10.82 -2.58
N ASP A 220 5.22 -11.94 -2.46
CA ASP A 220 3.88 -12.09 -3.01
C ASP A 220 2.96 -13.02 -2.18
N LEU A 221 2.37 -12.46 -1.11
CA LEU A 221 1.32 -13.14 -0.32
C LEU A 221 0.09 -13.53 -1.14
N THR A 222 -0.07 -13.00 -2.37
CA THR A 222 -1.20 -13.37 -3.21
C THR A 222 -1.06 -14.76 -3.85
N TYR A 223 0.14 -15.37 -3.77
CA TYR A 223 0.44 -16.70 -4.32
C TYR A 223 0.75 -17.78 -3.26
N GLN A 224 0.78 -17.44 -1.96
CA GLN A 224 0.93 -18.45 -0.91
C GLN A 224 -0.39 -19.18 -0.58
N SER A 225 -1.36 -19.20 -1.51
CA SER A 225 -2.72 -19.67 -1.21
C SER A 225 -2.83 -21.17 -0.96
N ASP A 226 -1.86 -21.99 -1.35
CA ASP A 226 -2.04 -23.46 -1.32
C ASP A 226 -0.81 -24.28 -0.86
N GLN A 227 0.32 -23.65 -0.54
CA GLN A 227 1.50 -24.36 -0.02
C GLN A 227 1.63 -24.09 1.48
N ALA A 228 1.32 -25.11 2.30
CA ALA A 228 1.66 -25.10 3.71
C ALA A 228 3.19 -25.23 3.83
N LEU A 229 3.81 -24.28 4.52
CA LEU A 229 5.21 -24.37 4.90
C LEU A 229 5.49 -25.66 5.68
N THR A 230 6.73 -26.15 5.60
CA THR A 230 7.26 -27.06 6.63
C THR A 230 7.82 -26.26 7.82
N GLN A 231 8.03 -26.94 8.96
CA GLN A 231 8.68 -26.32 10.14
C GLN A 231 10.08 -25.77 9.81
N GLU A 232 10.84 -26.45 8.94
CA GLU A 232 12.18 -26.04 8.52
C GLU A 232 12.16 -24.80 7.63
N GLU A 233 11.22 -24.74 6.69
CA GLU A 233 11.03 -23.57 5.83
C GLU A 233 10.61 -22.36 6.64
N PHE A 234 9.76 -22.55 7.66
CA PHE A 234 9.40 -21.49 8.59
C PHE A 234 10.58 -21.00 9.41
N ASN A 235 11.39 -21.90 9.98
CA ASN A 235 12.59 -21.54 10.73
C ASN A 235 13.60 -20.77 9.87
N ARG A 236 13.82 -21.21 8.62
CA ARG A 236 14.66 -20.48 7.65
C ARG A 236 14.13 -19.07 7.38
N PHE A 237 12.82 -18.95 7.20
CA PHE A 237 12.16 -17.67 7.02
C PHE A 237 12.38 -16.73 8.24
N LEU A 238 12.30 -17.24 9.47
CA LEU A 238 12.59 -16.45 10.67
C LEU A 238 14.04 -15.94 10.69
N ILE A 239 15.00 -16.79 10.32
CA ILE A 239 16.42 -16.39 10.22
C ILE A 239 16.61 -15.31 9.15
N GLU A 240 15.97 -15.42 7.99
CA GLU A 240 16.02 -14.39 6.94
C GLU A 240 15.47 -13.04 7.41
N LEU A 241 14.50 -13.05 8.33
CA LEU A 241 13.99 -11.85 8.99
C LEU A 241 14.92 -11.29 10.10
N GLY A 242 16.02 -11.99 10.40
CA GLY A 242 16.93 -11.67 11.49
C GLY A 242 16.32 -11.95 12.87
N ILE A 243 15.47 -12.97 12.98
CA ILE A 243 14.93 -13.45 14.25
C ILE A 243 15.81 -14.61 14.73
N ASP A 244 16.39 -14.45 15.93
CA ASP A 244 17.23 -15.49 16.53
C ASP A 244 16.39 -16.71 16.95
N ILE A 245 16.65 -17.84 16.29
CA ILE A 245 16.14 -19.16 16.69
C ILE A 245 17.28 -19.98 17.32
N GLU A 246 16.96 -20.83 18.30
CA GLU A 246 17.98 -21.68 18.94
C GLU A 246 18.40 -22.79 17.97
N ASP A 247 19.72 -22.98 17.85
CA ASP A 247 20.44 -23.73 16.80
C ASP A 247 20.06 -25.24 16.74
N ASP A 248 19.53 -25.79 17.83
CA ASP A 248 19.18 -27.22 17.95
C ASP A 248 17.98 -27.65 17.08
N THR A 249 17.29 -26.69 16.43
CA THR A 249 16.15 -26.95 15.53
C THR A 249 16.54 -27.01 14.05
N ILE A 250 17.83 -26.93 13.73
CA ILE A 250 18.35 -26.93 12.37
C ILE A 250 19.15 -28.21 12.15
N LEU A 251 18.53 -29.26 11.61
CA LEU A 251 19.32 -30.25 10.87
C LEU A 251 19.68 -29.60 9.54
N THR A 252 20.93 -29.17 9.40
CA THR A 252 21.47 -28.84 8.07
C THR A 252 21.31 -30.05 7.15
N TYR A 253 21.13 -29.83 5.85
CA TYR A 253 21.06 -30.91 4.85
C TYR A 253 22.23 -31.90 4.99
N ASP A 254 23.40 -31.40 5.38
CA ASP A 254 24.60 -32.20 5.70
C ASP A 254 24.45 -33.06 6.97
N GLN A 255 23.77 -32.56 8.01
CA GLN A 255 23.49 -33.31 9.23
C GLN A 255 22.40 -34.37 9.01
N GLU A 256 21.41 -34.09 8.16
CA GLU A 256 20.37 -35.06 7.80
C GLU A 256 20.93 -36.17 6.90
N GLN A 257 21.79 -35.84 5.92
CA GLN A 257 22.54 -36.84 5.14
C GLN A 257 23.44 -37.70 6.02
N ARG A 258 24.13 -37.11 7.01
CA ARG A 258 24.94 -37.86 7.99
C ARG A 258 24.10 -38.73 8.90
N ARG A 259 22.92 -38.28 9.32
CA ARG A 259 22.00 -39.07 10.13
C ARG A 259 21.47 -40.27 9.34
N ILE A 260 21.06 -40.07 8.09
CA ILE A 260 20.61 -41.13 7.17
C ILE A 260 21.75 -42.13 6.90
N LEU A 261 22.98 -41.66 6.67
CA LEU A 261 24.15 -42.54 6.50
C LEU A 261 24.41 -43.38 7.77
N ASN A 262 24.34 -42.77 8.95
CA ASN A 262 24.56 -43.47 10.22
C ASN A 262 23.45 -44.49 10.50
N GLU A 263 22.19 -44.19 10.17
CA GLU A 263 21.07 -45.12 10.31
C GLU A 263 21.20 -46.32 9.34
N LEU A 264 21.71 -46.09 8.11
CA LEU A 264 22.01 -47.13 7.13
C LEU A 264 23.18 -48.02 7.54
N ASP A 265 24.26 -47.45 8.09
CA ASP A 265 25.42 -48.20 8.58
C ASP A 265 25.06 -49.08 9.78
N VAL A 266 24.19 -48.61 10.68
CA VAL A 266 23.68 -49.40 11.81
C VAL A 266 22.78 -50.54 11.32
N ALA A 267 21.95 -50.31 10.30
CA ALA A 267 21.11 -51.34 9.70
C ALA A 267 21.95 -52.41 8.98
N GLU A 268 23.00 -52.04 8.25
CA GLU A 268 23.93 -52.98 7.63
C GLU A 268 24.75 -53.76 8.67
N TYR A 269 25.19 -53.10 9.74
CA TYR A 269 25.91 -53.74 10.84
C TYR A 269 25.05 -54.81 11.53
N ASN A 270 23.78 -54.52 11.82
CA ASN A 270 22.86 -55.47 12.42
C ASN A 270 22.55 -56.64 11.47
N LYS A 271 22.40 -56.38 10.17
CA LYS A 271 22.18 -57.40 9.14
C LYS A 271 23.37 -58.36 8.97
N LYS A 272 24.61 -57.89 9.18
CA LYS A 272 25.83 -58.71 9.17
C LYS A 272 26.03 -59.54 10.46
N LYS A 273 25.43 -59.13 11.58
CA LYS A 273 25.55 -59.84 12.87
C LYS A 273 24.42 -60.85 13.15
N GLY A 274 23.41 -60.96 12.29
CA GLY A 274 22.39 -61.99 12.40
C GLY A 274 21.57 -61.90 13.70
N VAL A 275 21.18 -60.68 14.08
CA VAL A 275 20.09 -60.45 15.03
C VAL A 275 18.82 -60.14 14.23
#